data_AF-A0A922ISP7-F1
#
_entry.id   AF-A0A922ISP7-F1
#
_cell.length_a   1.000
_cell.length_b   1.000
_cell.length_c   1.000
_cell.angle_alpha   90.00
_cell.angle_beta   90.00
_cell.angle_gamma   90.00
#
_symmetry.space_group_name_H-M   'P 1'
#
loop_
_entity.id
_entity.type
_entity.pdbx_description
1 polymer ?
#
loop_
_entity_poly.entity_id
_entity_poly.type
_entity_poly.pdbx_seq_one_letter_code
_entity_poly.pdbx_strand_id
1 'polypeptide(L)'
;MSPVTATYDLDTRFMLMLDKSMMPESNTNDTIPVKNDWVKFAATASAYIYKNVGELVSKPLRKWLANAASAAILAGLLAEVPESSDSNERSASDGETPVEQVSTPDRVVENRQDGAWYYGRWTVDNVASSCELMDVIDVEMTDACIRVMIAAVVNYFQENRFAPCGLLRDSYASAILRSDLMDRYGLTNEHDKIEAMRITGSWVSKLYVFHMATKHRDLEHPIRPINNVGLVRPLKLDISQCFEDLTARFIRTRIAHQIASRMVRSVCIVFFEDLNELIELRKLYRQISSDPFYYHSDCEYLTKSSRPSVSDKMSSIFGRLVTYLSVFEPNSQLFDYPQLKMNGRTREQHYVDYSKNWKKILETIYTELYMPSGSHLLDVLRSRCKIAENIPQNEELLRECWNEYGVNSNAQPMILR
;
A
#
# COMPACT_ATOMS: atom_id res chain seq x y z
N MET A 1 -2.70 -24.24 -14.05
CA MET A 1 -1.84 -23.78 -12.95
C MET A 1 -2.72 -22.98 -12.01
N SER A 2 -3.02 -23.54 -10.85
CA SER A 2 -3.91 -22.94 -9.84
C SER A 2 -3.39 -21.57 -9.38
N PRO A 3 -4.26 -20.61 -9.08
CA PRO A 3 -3.83 -19.29 -8.66
C PRO A 3 -3.18 -19.41 -7.27
N VAL A 4 -1.93 -18.98 -7.16
CA VAL A 4 -1.32 -18.64 -5.87
C VAL A 4 -2.00 -17.34 -5.43
N THR A 5 -3.16 -17.48 -4.79
CA THR A 5 -3.68 -16.46 -3.88
C THR A 5 -2.62 -16.21 -2.82
N ALA A 6 -2.33 -14.96 -2.50
CA ALA A 6 -1.49 -14.60 -1.38
C ALA A 6 -2.21 -14.94 -0.07
N THR A 7 -2.32 -16.23 0.24
CA THR A 7 -2.75 -16.72 1.54
C THR A 7 -1.61 -16.47 2.52
N TYR A 8 -1.81 -15.45 3.35
CA TYR A 8 -1.25 -15.22 4.69
C TYR A 8 -0.21 -16.25 5.17
N ASP A 9 1.08 -15.88 5.15
CA ASP A 9 2.11 -16.57 5.94
C ASP A 9 2.45 -15.75 7.19
N LEU A 10 1.40 -15.24 7.86
CA LEU A 10 1.54 -14.98 9.29
C LEU A 10 1.40 -16.34 9.97
N ASP A 11 2.48 -16.83 10.54
CA ASP A 11 2.47 -18.04 11.35
C ASP A 11 1.33 -17.94 12.38
N THR A 12 0.55 -19.01 12.51
CA THR A 12 -0.67 -19.06 13.34
C THR A 12 -0.40 -18.67 14.80
N ARG A 13 0.85 -18.83 15.26
CA ARG A 13 1.32 -18.39 16.58
C ARG A 13 1.26 -16.88 16.79
N PHE A 14 1.20 -16.08 15.73
CA PHE A 14 1.08 -14.62 15.78
C PHE A 14 -0.31 -14.10 15.44
N MET A 15 -1.30 -14.97 15.21
CA MET A 15 -2.68 -14.55 14.97
C MET A 15 -3.34 -14.02 16.25
N LEU A 16 -4.25 -13.05 16.10
CA LEU A 16 -5.05 -12.55 17.21
C LEU A 16 -6.20 -13.53 17.50
N MET A 17 -6.25 -14.08 18.72
CA MET A 17 -7.37 -14.90 19.18
C MET A 17 -8.39 -14.04 19.94
N LEU A 18 -9.65 -14.13 19.55
CA LEU A 18 -10.79 -13.53 20.24
C LEU A 18 -11.69 -14.61 20.83
N ASP A 19 -12.34 -14.34 21.97
CA ASP A 19 -13.34 -15.26 22.53
C ASP A 19 -14.76 -14.79 22.17
N LYS A 20 -15.41 -15.51 21.25
CA LYS A 20 -16.76 -15.17 20.78
C LYS A 20 -17.80 -15.17 21.92
N SER A 21 -17.60 -15.99 22.95
CA SER A 21 -18.53 -16.11 24.09
C SER A 21 -18.42 -14.94 25.06
N MET A 22 -17.28 -14.25 25.08
CA MET A 22 -17.04 -13.07 25.91
C MET A 22 -17.16 -11.75 25.14
N MET A 23 -17.38 -11.83 23.82
CA MET A 23 -17.47 -10.66 22.95
C MET A 23 -18.74 -9.86 23.27
N PRO A 24 -18.64 -8.56 23.60
CA PRO A 24 -19.81 -7.73 23.80
C PRO A 24 -20.61 -7.60 22.51
N GLU A 25 -21.92 -7.38 22.63
CA GLU A 25 -22.77 -7.13 21.46
C GLU A 25 -22.30 -5.89 20.66
N SER A 26 -22.34 -5.98 19.33
CA SER A 26 -21.98 -4.90 18.43
C SER A 26 -22.96 -3.74 18.60
N ASN A 27 -22.41 -2.55 18.84
CA ASN A 27 -23.18 -1.49 19.45
C ASN A 27 -23.77 -0.53 18.41
N THR A 28 -25.08 -0.31 18.46
CA THR A 28 -25.78 0.80 17.79
C THR A 28 -25.99 2.02 18.72
N ASN A 29 -25.68 1.93 20.03
CA ASN A 29 -25.98 2.97 21.02
C ASN A 29 -24.82 3.31 21.99
N ASP A 30 -24.49 4.59 22.10
CA ASP A 30 -23.27 5.13 22.74
C ASP A 30 -23.24 5.12 24.31
N THR A 31 -23.76 4.06 24.95
CA THR A 31 -23.90 3.98 26.41
C THR A 31 -22.59 3.63 27.15
N ILE A 32 -22.44 4.13 28.39
CA ILE A 32 -21.26 3.90 29.26
C ILE A 32 -21.02 2.40 29.59
N PRO A 33 -22.04 1.57 29.88
CA PRO A 33 -21.84 0.15 30.19
C PRO A 33 -21.16 -0.63 29.06
N VAL A 34 -21.57 -0.40 27.81
CA VAL A 34 -21.02 -1.09 26.65
C VAL A 34 -19.54 -0.72 26.42
N LYS A 35 -19.14 0.51 26.73
CA LYS A 35 -17.73 0.93 26.66
C LYS A 35 -16.87 0.14 27.65
N ASN A 36 -17.37 -0.10 28.86
CA ASN A 36 -16.63 -0.85 29.88
C ASN A 36 -16.46 -2.32 29.50
N ASP A 37 -17.47 -2.93 28.86
CA ASP A 37 -17.38 -4.33 28.45
C ASP A 37 -16.40 -4.53 27.28
N TRP A 38 -16.38 -3.62 26.31
CA TRP A 38 -15.34 -3.61 25.27
C TRP A 38 -13.93 -3.38 25.82
N VAL A 39 -13.78 -2.55 26.86
CA VAL A 39 -12.48 -2.36 27.54
C VAL A 39 -12.01 -3.64 28.24
N LYS A 40 -12.91 -4.35 28.93
CA LYS A 40 -12.58 -5.65 29.54
C LYS A 40 -12.19 -6.67 28.46
N PHE A 41 -12.95 -6.75 27.38
CA PHE A 41 -12.67 -7.65 26.26
C PHE A 41 -11.29 -7.36 25.64
N ALA A 42 -10.99 -6.09 25.37
CA ALA A 42 -9.70 -5.64 24.86
C ALA A 42 -8.53 -5.95 25.81
N ALA A 43 -8.73 -5.77 27.12
CA ALA A 43 -7.73 -6.10 28.13
C ALA A 43 -7.44 -7.61 28.18
N THR A 44 -8.48 -8.45 28.11
CA THR A 44 -8.31 -9.91 28.10
C THR A 44 -7.61 -10.40 26.81
N ALA A 45 -7.94 -9.82 25.66
CA ALA A 45 -7.22 -10.10 24.42
C ALA A 45 -5.73 -9.72 24.53
N SER A 46 -5.43 -8.58 25.13
CA SER A 46 -4.04 -8.14 25.38
C SER A 46 -3.30 -9.08 26.32
N ALA A 47 -3.96 -9.56 27.37
CA ALA A 47 -3.43 -10.54 28.31
C ALA A 47 -3.12 -11.88 27.64
N TYR A 48 -4.00 -12.35 26.75
CA TYR A 48 -3.76 -13.54 25.94
C TYR A 48 -2.55 -13.36 25.02
N ILE A 49 -2.48 -12.25 24.28
CA ILE A 49 -1.37 -11.95 23.37
C ILE A 49 -0.05 -11.86 24.12
N TYR A 50 -0.05 -11.15 25.26
CA TYR A 50 1.12 -11.05 26.11
C TYR A 50 1.62 -12.42 26.54
N LYS A 51 0.74 -13.35 26.92
CA LYS A 51 1.13 -14.68 27.41
C LYS A 51 1.58 -15.61 26.30
N ASN A 52 0.82 -15.74 25.21
CA ASN A 52 1.03 -16.82 24.23
C ASN A 52 1.92 -16.40 23.05
N VAL A 53 1.78 -15.16 22.57
CA VAL A 53 2.59 -14.65 21.45
C VAL A 53 3.92 -14.09 21.96
N GLY A 54 3.86 -13.48 23.15
CA GLY A 54 4.97 -12.78 23.78
C GLY A 54 6.19 -13.63 24.12
N GLU A 55 6.04 -14.93 24.34
CA GLU A 55 7.17 -15.82 24.66
C GLU A 55 8.12 -16.03 23.49
N LEU A 56 7.65 -15.80 22.27
CA LEU A 56 8.39 -16.07 21.03
C LEU A 56 9.16 -14.85 20.51
N VAL A 57 9.06 -13.71 21.20
CA VAL A 57 9.56 -12.41 20.73
C VAL A 57 10.30 -11.64 21.83
N SER A 58 10.97 -10.55 21.44
CA SER A 58 11.64 -9.66 22.38
C SER A 58 10.64 -9.04 23.38
N LYS A 59 11.11 -8.70 24.59
CA LYS A 59 10.26 -8.06 25.61
C LYS A 59 9.60 -6.75 25.11
N PRO A 60 10.30 -5.85 24.38
CA PRO A 60 9.67 -4.68 23.79
C PRO A 60 8.58 -5.03 22.76
N LEU A 61 8.85 -5.99 21.87
CA LEU A 61 7.87 -6.42 20.86
C LEU A 61 6.64 -7.06 21.53
N ARG A 62 6.84 -7.89 22.55
CA ARG A 62 5.78 -8.47 23.38
C ARG A 62 4.87 -7.39 23.99
N LYS A 63 5.45 -6.32 24.57
CA LYS A 63 4.68 -5.20 25.12
C LYS A 63 3.90 -4.48 24.02
N TRP A 64 4.52 -4.25 22.86
CA TRP A 64 3.85 -3.63 21.71
C TRP A 64 2.65 -4.45 21.23
N LEU A 65 2.82 -5.76 21.02
CA LEU A 65 1.76 -6.65 20.53
C LEU A 65 0.55 -6.68 21.48
N ALA A 66 0.79 -6.71 22.79
CA ALA A 66 -0.29 -6.67 23.79
C ALA A 66 -1.10 -5.37 23.66
N ASN A 67 -0.44 -4.21 23.59
CA ASN A 67 -1.12 -2.91 23.43
C ASN A 67 -1.83 -2.78 22.07
N ALA A 68 -1.23 -3.32 21.00
CA ALA A 68 -1.82 -3.31 19.68
C ALA A 68 -3.11 -4.14 19.60
N ALA A 69 -3.21 -5.26 20.33
CA ALA A 69 -4.42 -6.06 20.41
C ALA A 69 -5.59 -5.27 21.02
N SER A 70 -5.34 -4.59 22.15
CA SER A 70 -6.32 -3.67 22.74
C SER A 70 -6.70 -2.56 21.76
N ALA A 71 -5.70 -1.91 21.14
CA ALA A 71 -5.93 -0.81 20.22
C ALA A 71 -6.76 -1.22 19.00
N ALA A 72 -6.53 -2.41 18.43
CA ALA A 72 -7.29 -2.93 17.30
C ALA A 72 -8.78 -3.09 17.64
N ILE A 73 -9.08 -3.63 18.83
CA ILE A 73 -10.45 -3.82 19.31
C ILE A 73 -11.10 -2.48 19.69
N LEU A 74 -10.40 -1.63 20.43
CA LEU A 74 -10.94 -0.36 20.93
C LEU A 74 -11.10 0.73 19.87
N ALA A 75 -10.43 0.57 18.73
CA ALA A 75 -10.62 1.41 17.55
C ALA A 75 -11.58 0.78 16.53
N GLY A 76 -12.04 -0.46 16.74
CA GLY A 76 -12.93 -1.16 15.81
C GLY A 76 -12.26 -1.47 14.47
N LEU A 77 -10.96 -1.78 14.49
CA LEU A 77 -10.15 -2.08 13.29
C LEU A 77 -10.31 -3.52 12.79
N LEU A 78 -11.06 -4.36 13.51
CA LEU A 78 -11.34 -5.73 13.13
C LEU A 78 -12.70 -5.78 12.43
N ALA A 79 -12.86 -6.67 11.46
CA ALA A 79 -14.13 -6.80 10.77
C ALA A 79 -14.36 -8.20 10.22
N GLU A 80 -15.63 -8.53 10.10
CA GLU A 80 -16.12 -9.72 9.43
C GLU A 80 -16.80 -9.34 8.11
N VAL A 81 -16.79 -10.27 7.19
CA VAL A 81 -17.46 -10.16 5.91
C VAL A 81 -18.85 -10.80 6.02
N PRO A 82 -19.94 -10.11 5.62
CA PRO A 82 -21.29 -10.68 5.66
C PRO A 82 -21.41 -11.95 4.82
N GLU A 83 -22.27 -12.87 5.26
CA GLU A 83 -22.66 -14.04 4.48
C GLU A 83 -23.21 -13.61 3.12
N SER A 84 -22.72 -14.24 2.05
CA SER A 84 -23.40 -14.16 0.76
C SER A 84 -24.70 -14.95 0.86
N SER A 85 -25.82 -14.32 0.57
CA SER A 85 -27.14 -14.97 0.46
C SER A 85 -27.25 -16.05 -0.64
N ASP A 86 -26.15 -16.37 -1.32
CA ASP A 86 -26.10 -17.32 -2.43
C ASP A 86 -25.63 -18.73 -2.02
N SER A 87 -25.38 -19.02 -0.74
CA SER A 87 -25.03 -20.37 -0.29
C SER A 87 -26.29 -21.23 -0.11
N ASN A 88 -26.87 -21.66 -1.22
CA ASN A 88 -27.82 -22.77 -1.27
C ASN A 88 -27.09 -24.13 -1.30
N GLU A 89 -26.00 -24.27 -0.54
CA GLU A 89 -25.40 -25.58 -0.26
C GLU A 89 -25.91 -26.04 1.10
N ARG A 90 -27.04 -26.75 1.06
CA ARG A 90 -27.58 -27.53 2.17
C ARG A 90 -26.46 -28.43 2.71
N SER A 91 -25.88 -28.06 3.84
CA SER A 91 -25.20 -29.02 4.70
C SER A 91 -26.29 -29.92 5.29
N ALA A 92 -26.42 -31.14 4.75
CA ALA A 92 -27.23 -32.16 5.37
C ALA A 92 -26.69 -32.41 6.78
N SER A 93 -27.51 -32.13 7.79
CA SER A 93 -27.26 -32.56 9.14
C SER A 93 -27.49 -34.07 9.21
N ASP A 94 -26.43 -34.84 9.41
CA ASP A 94 -26.55 -36.13 10.09
C ASP A 94 -25.86 -35.99 11.44
N GLY A 95 -26.66 -36.16 12.48
CA GLY A 95 -26.25 -35.99 13.86
C GLY A 95 -25.45 -37.17 14.34
N GLU A 96 -24.23 -36.90 14.82
CA GLU A 96 -23.54 -37.73 15.79
C GLU A 96 -22.75 -36.78 16.72
N THR A 97 -23.07 -36.79 18.01
CA THR A 97 -22.29 -36.15 19.07
C THR A 97 -20.96 -36.88 19.26
N PRO A 98 -19.79 -36.21 19.20
CA PRO A 98 -18.55 -36.78 19.69
C PRO A 98 -18.15 -36.21 21.06
N VAL A 99 -17.61 -37.12 21.84
CA VAL A 99 -17.09 -37.02 23.21
C VAL A 99 -15.91 -36.04 23.32
N GLU A 100 -15.80 -35.35 24.45
CA GLU A 100 -14.68 -34.46 24.82
C GLU A 100 -13.31 -35.12 24.61
N GLN A 101 -12.51 -34.56 23.71
CA GLN A 101 -11.05 -34.72 23.71
C GLN A 101 -10.39 -33.35 23.76
N VAL A 102 -9.71 -33.08 24.87
CA VAL A 102 -8.74 -32.00 25.01
C VAL A 102 -7.62 -32.24 24.00
N SER A 103 -7.23 -31.20 23.26
CA SER A 103 -6.10 -31.12 22.30
C SER A 103 -6.48 -31.17 20.82
N THR A 104 -7.12 -30.11 20.31
CA THR A 104 -6.81 -29.42 19.04
C THR A 104 -7.81 -28.27 18.87
N PRO A 105 -7.42 -27.09 18.34
CA PRO A 105 -8.40 -26.06 18.01
C PRO A 105 -9.30 -26.58 16.88
N ASP A 106 -10.61 -26.59 17.12
CA ASP A 106 -11.62 -27.00 16.14
C ASP A 106 -11.41 -26.23 14.83
N ARG A 107 -11.02 -26.97 13.78
CA ARG A 107 -10.84 -26.46 12.41
C ARG A 107 -12.17 -26.29 11.69
N VAL A 108 -13.09 -25.52 12.26
CA VAL A 108 -14.18 -24.91 11.50
C VAL A 108 -14.00 -23.41 11.60
N VAL A 109 -13.02 -22.90 10.85
CA VAL A 109 -12.86 -21.46 10.66
C VAL A 109 -14.04 -21.01 9.82
N GLU A 110 -15.07 -20.44 10.45
CA GLU A 110 -16.04 -19.61 9.74
C GLU A 110 -15.23 -18.53 9.02
N ASN A 111 -14.98 -18.69 7.71
CA ASN A 111 -14.02 -17.93 6.92
C ASN A 111 -14.53 -16.50 6.60
N ARG A 112 -14.92 -15.79 7.66
CA ARG A 112 -15.57 -14.47 7.61
C ARG A 112 -14.61 -13.36 8.02
N GLN A 113 -13.51 -13.67 8.70
CA GLN A 113 -12.58 -12.68 9.21
C GLN A 113 -11.88 -11.96 8.05
N ASP A 114 -11.91 -10.63 8.05
CA ASP A 114 -10.97 -9.82 7.27
C ASP A 114 -9.78 -9.48 8.19
N GLY A 115 -8.70 -10.23 8.01
CA GLY A 115 -7.48 -10.14 8.82
C GLY A 115 -7.04 -11.50 9.40
N ALA A 116 -5.84 -11.53 9.95
CA ALA A 116 -5.21 -12.71 10.53
C ALA A 116 -5.60 -12.87 12.02
N TRP A 117 -6.87 -13.18 12.25
CA TRP A 117 -7.43 -13.41 13.59
C TRP A 117 -8.49 -14.52 13.55
N TYR A 118 -8.80 -15.10 14.71
CA TYR A 118 -9.72 -16.25 14.81
C TYR A 118 -10.45 -16.29 16.15
N TYR A 119 -11.53 -17.06 16.21
CA TYR A 119 -12.25 -17.30 17.46
C TYR A 119 -11.70 -18.52 18.22
N GLY A 120 -11.61 -18.40 19.54
CA GLY A 120 -11.22 -19.47 20.46
C GLY A 120 -11.81 -19.28 21.85
N ARG A 121 -11.23 -19.94 22.86
CA ARG A 121 -11.64 -19.79 24.26
C ARG A 121 -10.51 -19.25 25.12
N TRP A 122 -10.80 -18.19 25.86
CA TRP A 122 -9.92 -17.68 26.90
C TRP A 122 -10.12 -18.47 28.19
N THR A 123 -9.01 -18.86 28.82
CA THR A 123 -8.98 -19.60 30.08
C THR A 123 -7.99 -18.94 31.03
N VAL A 124 -8.13 -19.22 32.33
CA VAL A 124 -7.17 -18.74 33.34
C VAL A 124 -5.73 -19.20 33.00
N ASP A 125 -5.59 -20.36 32.37
CA ASP A 125 -4.29 -20.93 32.01
C ASP A 125 -3.63 -20.22 30.82
N ASN A 126 -4.42 -19.69 29.87
CA ASN A 126 -3.90 -19.05 28.66
C ASN A 126 -3.95 -17.52 28.67
N VAL A 127 -4.49 -16.90 29.73
CA VAL A 127 -4.52 -15.44 29.91
C VAL A 127 -3.49 -15.03 30.97
N ALA A 128 -2.77 -13.92 30.74
CA ALA A 128 -1.88 -13.33 31.74
C ALA A 128 -2.67 -12.75 32.93
N SER A 129 -2.12 -12.89 34.14
CA SER A 129 -2.69 -12.27 35.34
C SER A 129 -2.61 -10.75 35.29
N SER A 130 -3.44 -10.07 36.10
CA SER A 130 -3.38 -8.62 36.23
C SER A 130 -2.00 -8.13 36.67
N CYS A 131 -1.33 -8.86 37.57
CA CYS A 131 0.02 -8.56 38.04
C CYS A 131 1.05 -8.58 36.89
N GLU A 132 0.93 -9.50 35.94
CA GLU A 132 1.82 -9.58 34.78
C GLU A 132 1.61 -8.43 33.79
N LEU A 133 0.43 -7.81 33.77
CA LEU A 133 0.07 -6.74 32.85
C LEU A 133 0.27 -5.33 33.39
N MET A 134 0.50 -5.15 34.70
CA MET A 134 0.56 -3.82 35.34
C MET A 134 1.51 -2.83 34.66
N ASP A 135 2.67 -3.29 34.17
CA ASP A 135 3.67 -2.44 33.49
C ASP A 135 3.69 -2.60 31.96
N VAL A 136 2.76 -3.40 31.44
CA VAL A 136 2.66 -3.75 30.02
C VAL A 136 1.66 -2.86 29.31
N ILE A 137 0.45 -2.73 29.84
CA ILE A 137 -0.61 -1.95 29.20
C ILE A 137 -0.36 -0.46 29.43
N ASP A 138 -0.28 0.28 28.34
CA ASP A 138 0.01 1.70 28.31
C ASP A 138 -1.00 2.38 27.40
N VAL A 139 -1.87 3.19 27.99
CA VAL A 139 -2.94 3.89 27.27
C VAL A 139 -2.36 4.85 26.23
N GLU A 140 -1.19 5.45 26.50
CA GLU A 140 -0.53 6.40 25.60
C GLU A 140 -0.04 5.73 24.31
N MET A 141 0.21 4.41 24.33
CA MET A 141 0.59 3.63 23.15
C MET A 141 -0.54 3.47 22.13
N THR A 142 -1.79 3.67 22.51
CA THR A 142 -2.96 3.35 21.66
C THR A 142 -2.90 4.04 20.29
N ASP A 143 -2.65 5.35 20.25
CA ASP A 143 -2.57 6.11 18.99
C ASP A 143 -1.38 5.65 18.13
N ALA A 144 -0.25 5.33 18.78
CA ALA A 144 0.94 4.82 18.09
C ALA A 144 0.68 3.47 17.44
N CYS A 145 0.04 2.54 18.16
CA CYS A 145 -0.36 1.24 17.62
C CYS A 145 -1.32 1.39 16.44
N ILE A 146 -2.35 2.25 16.56
CA ILE A 146 -3.30 2.52 15.47
C ILE A 146 -2.56 3.04 14.23
N ARG A 147 -1.69 4.04 14.38
CA ARG A 147 -0.92 4.60 13.25
C ARG A 147 -0.09 3.55 12.54
N VAL A 148 0.61 2.69 13.28
CA VAL A 148 1.43 1.60 12.71
C VAL A 148 0.55 0.58 11.98
N MET A 149 -0.57 0.16 12.58
CA MET A 149 -1.51 -0.78 11.96
C MET A 149 -2.11 -0.23 10.65
N ILE A 150 -2.55 1.04 10.65
CA ILE A 150 -3.06 1.70 9.46
C ILE A 150 -1.97 1.84 8.39
N ALA A 151 -0.76 2.23 8.79
CA ALA A 151 0.37 2.35 7.88
C ALA A 151 0.71 1.01 7.21
N ALA A 152 0.59 -0.10 7.94
CA ALA A 152 0.78 -1.44 7.39
C ALA A 152 -0.24 -1.76 6.29
N VAL A 153 -1.53 -1.42 6.49
CA VAL A 153 -2.59 -1.62 5.48
C VAL A 153 -2.39 -0.71 4.26
N VAL A 154 -1.94 0.53 4.48
CA VAL A 154 -1.51 1.43 3.38
C VAL A 154 -0.35 0.80 2.60
N ASN A 155 0.65 0.26 3.28
CA ASN A 155 1.77 -0.40 2.62
C ASN A 155 1.33 -1.65 1.86
N TYR A 156 0.33 -2.37 2.36
CA TYR A 156 -0.26 -3.49 1.65
C TYR A 156 -0.88 -3.04 0.31
N PHE A 157 -1.59 -1.91 0.28
CA PHE A 157 -2.09 -1.35 -0.97
C PHE A 157 -0.94 -0.93 -1.93
N GLN A 158 0.12 -0.33 -1.39
CA GLN A 158 1.21 0.27 -2.17
C GLN A 158 2.29 -0.71 -2.64
N GLU A 159 2.59 -1.76 -1.85
CA GLU A 159 3.65 -2.76 -2.08
C GLU A 159 3.17 -4.22 -1.98
N ASN A 160 1.88 -4.48 -1.73
CA ASN A 160 1.32 -5.83 -1.51
C ASN A 160 1.95 -6.57 -0.32
N ARG A 161 2.37 -5.83 0.71
CA ARG A 161 3.00 -6.33 1.95
C ARG A 161 2.64 -5.44 3.14
N PHE A 162 2.49 -6.01 4.33
CA PHE A 162 2.18 -5.24 5.55
C PHE A 162 3.37 -4.47 6.13
N ALA A 163 4.59 -4.73 5.69
CA ALA A 163 5.77 -3.97 6.08
C ALA A 163 6.59 -3.56 4.84
N PRO A 164 7.18 -2.35 4.82
CA PRO A 164 8.01 -1.89 3.71
C PRO A 164 9.18 -2.84 3.43
N CYS A 165 9.45 -3.07 2.15
CA CYS A 165 10.64 -3.83 1.71
C CYS A 165 11.78 -2.94 1.20
N GLY A 166 11.67 -1.63 1.44
CA GLY A 166 12.62 -0.62 0.98
C GLY A 166 12.41 -0.15 -0.47
N LEU A 167 11.34 -0.59 -1.13
CA LEU A 167 10.99 -0.18 -2.49
C LEU A 167 10.50 1.27 -2.53
N LEU A 168 9.59 1.64 -1.64
CA LEU A 168 9.10 3.02 -1.45
C LEU A 168 9.67 3.62 -0.17
N ARG A 169 10.88 4.19 -0.25
CA ARG A 169 11.55 4.79 0.93
C ARG A 169 10.75 5.93 1.55
N ASP A 170 10.00 6.68 0.75
CA ASP A 170 9.17 7.79 1.21
C ASP A 170 7.69 7.41 1.35
N SER A 171 7.37 6.12 1.41
CA SER A 171 6.01 5.69 1.75
C SER A 171 5.65 6.10 3.18
N TYR A 172 4.34 6.23 3.43
CA TYR A 172 3.81 6.51 4.76
C TYR A 172 4.29 5.48 5.80
N ALA A 173 4.32 4.19 5.45
CA ALA A 173 4.82 3.15 6.34
C ALA A 173 6.33 3.24 6.61
N SER A 174 7.13 3.53 5.58
CA SER A 174 8.57 3.77 5.76
C SER A 174 8.84 5.01 6.63
N ALA A 175 8.00 6.05 6.53
CA ALA A 175 8.10 7.23 7.39
C ALA A 175 7.75 6.91 8.86
N ILE A 176 6.73 6.08 9.09
CA ILE A 176 6.36 5.63 10.44
C ILE A 176 7.49 4.79 11.08
N LEU A 177 8.07 3.83 10.36
CA LEU A 177 9.18 3.01 10.88
C LEU A 177 10.42 3.84 11.23
N ARG A 178 10.74 4.86 10.42
CA ARG A 178 11.87 5.78 10.65
C ARG A 178 11.62 6.82 11.74
N SER A 179 10.38 6.98 12.19
CA SER A 179 10.02 7.95 13.23
C SER A 179 10.39 7.44 14.64
N ASP A 180 10.43 8.36 15.60
CA ASP A 180 10.64 8.07 17.02
C ASP A 180 9.39 7.47 17.71
N LEU A 181 8.31 7.21 16.96
CA LEU A 181 7.02 6.78 17.48
C LEU A 181 7.13 5.48 18.28
N MET A 182 7.85 4.49 17.74
CA MET A 182 8.02 3.17 18.36
C MET A 182 9.15 3.19 19.41
N ASP A 183 10.15 4.04 19.20
CA ASP A 183 11.30 4.21 20.10
C ASP A 183 10.88 4.74 21.47
N ARG A 184 9.92 5.68 21.51
CA ARG A 184 9.35 6.22 22.75
C ARG A 184 8.78 5.16 23.70
N TYR A 185 8.41 4.00 23.17
CA TYR A 185 7.87 2.87 23.93
C TYR A 185 8.86 1.70 24.05
N GLY A 186 10.15 1.95 23.77
CA GLY A 186 11.24 1.00 23.94
C GLY A 186 11.44 0.01 22.80
N LEU A 187 10.71 0.13 21.69
CA LEU A 187 10.83 -0.73 20.51
C LEU A 187 11.84 -0.15 19.52
N THR A 188 13.12 -0.15 19.91
CA THR A 188 14.21 0.52 19.16
C THR A 188 14.90 -0.35 18.13
N ASN A 189 14.74 -1.67 18.20
CA ASN A 189 15.33 -2.59 17.24
C ASN A 189 14.56 -2.54 15.91
N GLU A 190 15.24 -2.23 14.81
CA GLU A 190 14.62 -2.10 13.48
C GLU A 190 13.91 -3.38 13.00
N HIS A 191 14.46 -4.56 13.32
CA HIS A 191 13.81 -5.83 12.99
C HIS A 191 12.49 -5.98 13.76
N ASP A 192 12.50 -5.67 15.07
CA ASP A 192 11.29 -5.73 15.88
C ASP A 192 10.25 -4.69 15.45
N LYS A 193 10.66 -3.51 14.96
CA LYS A 193 9.73 -2.51 14.40
C LYS A 193 9.03 -3.02 13.14
N ILE A 194 9.80 -3.57 12.21
CA ILE A 194 9.28 -4.18 10.98
C ILE A 194 8.32 -5.33 11.32
N GLU A 195 8.70 -6.16 12.29
CA GLU A 195 7.91 -7.32 12.71
C GLU A 195 6.63 -6.92 13.43
N ALA A 196 6.68 -5.91 14.31
CA ALA A 196 5.50 -5.31 14.93
C ALA A 196 4.51 -4.80 13.88
N MET A 197 4.98 -4.04 12.88
CA MET A 197 4.14 -3.54 11.80
C MET A 197 3.53 -4.69 10.99
N ARG A 198 4.34 -5.70 10.64
CA ARG A 198 3.90 -6.87 9.87
C ARG A 198 2.81 -7.66 10.61
N ILE A 199 3.03 -8.00 11.88
CA ILE A 199 2.10 -8.80 12.68
C ILE A 199 0.80 -8.01 12.90
N THR A 200 0.91 -6.81 13.45
CA THR A 200 -0.29 -6.03 13.86
C THR A 200 -1.08 -5.53 12.65
N GLY A 201 -0.40 -5.18 11.56
CA GLY A 201 -1.04 -4.84 10.29
C GLY A 201 -1.83 -6.00 9.68
N SER A 202 -1.35 -7.23 9.87
CA SER A 202 -2.06 -8.43 9.39
C SER A 202 -3.35 -8.69 10.15
N TRP A 203 -3.49 -8.25 11.41
CA TRP A 203 -4.72 -8.42 12.18
C TRP A 203 -5.86 -7.52 11.71
N VAL A 204 -5.52 -6.33 11.18
CA VAL A 204 -6.50 -5.29 10.85
C VAL A 204 -7.27 -5.62 9.57
N SER A 205 -8.56 -5.28 9.58
CA SER A 205 -9.42 -5.34 8.41
C SER A 205 -8.95 -4.32 7.37
N LYS A 206 -8.51 -4.85 6.21
CA LYS A 206 -8.15 -4.04 5.06
C LYS A 206 -9.37 -3.29 4.52
N LEU A 207 -10.51 -3.97 4.47
CA LEU A 207 -11.77 -3.41 4.00
C LEU A 207 -12.21 -2.22 4.87
N TYR A 208 -12.04 -2.30 6.19
CA TYR A 208 -12.37 -1.19 7.10
C TYR A 208 -11.54 0.05 6.81
N VAL A 209 -10.22 -0.10 6.70
CA VAL A 209 -9.31 1.01 6.40
C VAL A 209 -9.60 1.61 5.03
N PHE A 210 -9.90 0.77 4.03
CA PHE A 210 -10.26 1.26 2.70
C PHE A 210 -11.59 2.01 2.70
N HIS A 211 -12.63 1.49 3.37
CA HIS A 211 -13.90 2.20 3.57
C HIS A 211 -13.70 3.58 4.21
N MET A 212 -12.83 3.68 5.20
CA MET A 212 -12.50 4.98 5.80
C MET A 212 -11.86 5.93 4.79
N ALA A 213 -10.91 5.44 3.99
CA ALA A 213 -10.20 6.24 2.99
C ALA A 213 -11.08 6.69 1.82
N THR A 214 -12.13 5.93 1.51
CA THR A 214 -12.99 6.14 0.33
C THR A 214 -14.39 6.65 0.67
N LYS A 215 -14.68 6.96 1.93
CA LYS A 215 -16.02 7.36 2.41
C LYS A 215 -16.65 8.51 1.60
N HIS A 216 -15.82 9.38 1.02
CA HIS A 216 -16.25 10.56 0.26
C HIS A 216 -15.89 10.47 -1.23
N ARG A 217 -15.52 9.28 -1.72
CA ARG A 217 -15.21 9.05 -3.14
C ARG A 217 -16.36 8.37 -3.84
N ASP A 218 -16.67 8.87 -5.03
CA ASP A 218 -17.59 8.21 -5.96
C ASP A 218 -16.81 7.16 -6.77
N LEU A 219 -16.65 5.97 -6.18
CA LEU A 219 -16.02 4.82 -6.84
C LEU A 219 -17.04 4.06 -7.69
N GLU A 220 -16.63 3.62 -8.87
CA GLU A 220 -17.45 2.75 -9.73
C GLU A 220 -17.62 1.36 -9.11
N HIS A 221 -16.54 0.82 -8.52
CA HIS A 221 -16.52 -0.49 -7.86
C HIS A 221 -16.38 -0.31 -6.34
N PRO A 222 -17.50 -0.16 -5.60
CA PRO A 222 -17.43 0.11 -4.16
C PRO A 222 -16.78 -1.06 -3.40
N ILE A 223 -16.09 -0.71 -2.32
CA ILE A 223 -15.44 -1.68 -1.45
C ILE A 223 -16.49 -2.61 -0.82
N ARG A 224 -16.15 -3.90 -0.74
CA ARG A 224 -16.98 -4.96 -0.17
C ARG A 224 -17.45 -4.57 1.24
N PRO A 225 -18.74 -4.72 1.55
CA PRO A 225 -19.26 -4.37 2.88
C PRO A 225 -18.72 -5.31 3.96
N ILE A 226 -18.68 -4.79 5.19
CA ILE A 226 -18.18 -5.47 6.39
C ILE A 226 -19.08 -5.23 7.60
N ASN A 227 -18.97 -6.13 8.58
CA ASN A 227 -19.48 -5.99 9.93
C ASN A 227 -18.29 -5.69 10.86
N ASN A 228 -18.28 -4.52 11.49
CA ASN A 228 -17.17 -4.13 12.38
C ASN A 228 -17.20 -4.92 13.69
N VAL A 229 -16.01 -5.30 14.15
CA VAL A 229 -15.77 -5.95 15.44
C VAL A 229 -14.95 -4.99 16.30
N GLY A 230 -15.52 -4.58 17.45
CA GLY A 230 -14.87 -3.67 18.38
C GLY A 230 -15.64 -2.37 18.62
N LEU A 231 -15.02 -1.48 19.39
CA LEU A 231 -15.57 -0.17 19.70
C LEU A 231 -15.27 0.78 18.53
N VAL A 232 -16.27 1.05 17.68
CA VAL A 232 -16.11 1.94 16.52
C VAL A 232 -15.87 3.37 17.01
N ARG A 233 -14.60 3.81 17.02
CA ARG A 233 -14.21 5.18 17.35
C ARG A 233 -13.83 5.94 16.08
N PRO A 234 -14.30 7.20 15.90
CA PRO A 234 -13.84 8.04 14.80
C PRO A 234 -12.32 8.27 14.92
N LEU A 235 -11.56 7.77 13.94
CA LEU A 235 -10.13 8.03 13.85
C LEU A 235 -9.90 9.41 13.23
N LYS A 236 -9.05 10.22 13.87
CA LYS A 236 -8.61 11.54 13.35
C LYS A 236 -7.39 11.40 12.43
N LEU A 237 -7.45 10.46 11.49
CA LEU A 237 -6.38 10.14 10.56
C LEU A 237 -6.90 10.29 9.14
N ASP A 238 -6.46 11.34 8.44
CA ASP A 238 -6.73 11.47 7.00
C ASP A 238 -5.65 10.72 6.23
N ILE A 239 -6.03 9.53 5.76
CA ILE A 239 -5.19 8.65 4.94
C ILE A 239 -5.65 8.60 3.49
N SER A 240 -6.66 9.38 3.10
CA SER A 240 -7.28 9.33 1.78
C SER A 240 -6.26 9.53 0.65
N GLN A 241 -5.33 10.47 0.85
CA GLN A 241 -4.24 10.78 -0.09
C GLN A 241 -3.30 9.59 -0.33
N CYS A 242 -3.16 8.67 0.63
CA CYS A 242 -2.31 7.48 0.46
C CYS A 242 -2.87 6.48 -0.56
N PHE A 243 -4.15 6.63 -0.92
CA PHE A 243 -4.89 5.80 -1.87
C PHE A 243 -5.24 6.56 -3.17
N GLU A 244 -4.58 7.69 -3.44
CA GLU A 244 -4.71 8.41 -4.73
C GLU A 244 -3.74 7.91 -5.79
N ASP A 245 -2.66 7.23 -5.40
CA ASP A 245 -1.68 6.70 -6.33
C ASP A 245 -2.04 5.27 -6.77
N LEU A 246 -1.28 4.75 -7.72
CA LEU A 246 -1.44 3.39 -8.25
C LEU A 246 -1.26 2.33 -7.17
N THR A 247 -1.74 1.12 -7.43
CA THR A 247 -1.50 -0.05 -6.56
C THR A 247 -0.12 -0.67 -6.81
N ALA A 248 0.31 -1.55 -5.90
CA ALA A 248 1.56 -2.32 -6.03
C ALA A 248 1.73 -3.04 -7.39
N ARG A 249 0.61 -3.46 -7.99
CA ARG A 249 0.57 -4.17 -9.27
C ARG A 249 1.09 -3.32 -10.43
N PHE A 250 1.05 -2.00 -10.31
CA PHE A 250 1.34 -1.04 -11.39
C PHE A 250 2.63 -0.25 -11.17
N ILE A 251 3.64 -0.89 -10.60
CA ILE A 251 4.91 -0.24 -10.25
C ILE A 251 5.63 0.34 -11.47
N ARG A 252 5.60 -0.33 -12.64
CA ARG A 252 6.26 0.18 -13.85
C ARG A 252 5.53 1.39 -14.39
N THR A 253 4.21 1.33 -14.44
CA THR A 253 3.36 2.48 -14.80
C THR A 253 3.61 3.66 -13.87
N ARG A 254 3.72 3.43 -12.54
CA ARG A 254 4.04 4.46 -11.55
C ARG A 254 5.38 5.13 -11.85
N ILE A 255 6.44 4.33 -12.01
CA ILE A 255 7.79 4.84 -12.29
C ILE A 255 7.82 5.60 -13.62
N ALA A 256 7.23 5.03 -14.67
CA ALA A 256 7.15 5.67 -15.99
C ALA A 256 6.46 7.03 -15.89
N HIS A 257 5.30 7.09 -15.23
CA HIS A 257 4.54 8.33 -15.05
C HIS A 257 5.32 9.38 -14.24
N GLN A 258 6.05 8.98 -13.19
CA GLN A 258 6.88 9.89 -12.41
C GLN A 258 8.00 10.51 -13.25
N ILE A 259 8.68 9.71 -14.08
CA ILE A 259 9.73 10.22 -14.98
C ILE A 259 9.11 11.09 -16.09
N ALA A 260 8.04 10.61 -16.73
CA ALA A 260 7.31 11.33 -17.77
C ALA A 260 6.82 12.70 -17.28
N SER A 261 6.29 12.79 -16.07
CA SER A 261 5.84 14.04 -15.46
C SER A 261 6.96 15.08 -15.33
N ARG A 262 8.21 14.66 -15.15
CA ARG A 262 9.39 15.55 -15.14
C ARG A 262 9.77 15.94 -16.57
N MET A 263 9.90 14.95 -17.46
CA MET A 263 10.30 15.17 -18.86
C MET A 263 9.33 16.08 -19.62
N VAL A 264 8.02 15.90 -19.46
CA VAL A 264 6.96 16.69 -20.14
C VAL A 264 7.03 18.18 -19.75
N ARG A 265 7.61 18.50 -18.59
CA ARG A 265 7.84 19.87 -18.11
C ARG A 265 9.22 20.43 -18.47
N SER A 266 10.03 19.67 -19.21
CA SER A 266 11.38 20.06 -19.62
C SER A 266 11.44 20.43 -21.10
N VAL A 267 12.49 21.14 -21.51
CA VAL A 267 12.79 21.44 -22.93
C VAL A 267 12.96 20.19 -23.80
N CYS A 268 13.19 19.03 -23.20
CA CYS A 268 13.39 17.78 -23.93
C CYS A 268 12.11 17.27 -24.61
N ILE A 269 10.93 17.65 -24.12
CA ILE A 269 9.65 17.13 -24.63
C ILE A 269 9.44 17.46 -26.12
N VAL A 270 9.98 18.58 -26.59
CA VAL A 270 9.90 19.07 -27.98
C VAL A 270 10.61 18.14 -28.98
N PHE A 271 11.49 17.27 -28.47
CA PHE A 271 12.26 16.32 -29.27
C PHE A 271 11.82 14.88 -29.04
N PHE A 272 10.76 14.64 -28.27
CA PHE A 272 10.30 13.30 -27.92
C PHE A 272 9.30 12.78 -28.96
N GLU A 273 9.68 11.73 -29.69
CA GLU A 273 8.91 11.27 -30.87
C GLU A 273 7.56 10.62 -30.53
N ASP A 274 7.39 10.06 -29.33
CA ASP A 274 6.25 9.21 -28.96
C ASP A 274 5.30 9.89 -27.99
N LEU A 275 4.87 11.12 -28.31
CA LEU A 275 3.94 11.90 -27.50
C LEU A 275 2.61 11.17 -27.23
N ASN A 276 2.12 10.39 -28.20
CA ASN A 276 0.93 9.54 -28.03
C ASN A 276 1.08 8.55 -26.87
N GLU A 277 2.25 7.93 -26.73
CA GLU A 277 2.50 6.95 -25.67
C GLU A 277 2.59 7.62 -24.29
N LEU A 278 3.04 8.87 -24.21
CA LEU A 278 2.97 9.66 -22.97
C LEU A 278 1.53 9.99 -22.60
N ILE A 279 0.68 10.33 -23.58
CA ILE A 279 -0.75 10.59 -23.39
C ILE A 279 -1.45 9.31 -22.90
N GLU A 280 -1.24 8.18 -23.56
CA GLU A 280 -1.82 6.89 -23.16
C GLU A 280 -1.33 6.44 -21.78
N LEU A 281 -0.04 6.65 -21.46
CA LEU A 281 0.49 6.43 -20.10
C LEU A 281 -0.28 7.26 -19.05
N ARG A 282 -0.58 8.52 -19.35
CA ARG A 282 -1.32 9.40 -18.43
C ARG A 282 -2.78 9.01 -18.30
N LYS A 283 -3.44 8.64 -19.40
CA LYS A 283 -4.81 8.11 -19.38
C LYS A 283 -4.90 6.83 -18.55
N LEU A 284 -3.97 5.90 -18.75
CA LEU A 284 -3.88 4.66 -17.95
C LEU A 284 -3.66 4.97 -16.47
N TYR A 285 -2.73 5.88 -16.15
CA TYR A 285 -2.50 6.31 -14.78
C TYR A 285 -3.79 6.84 -14.14
N ARG A 286 -4.49 7.76 -14.82
CA ARG A 286 -5.75 8.35 -14.34
C ARG A 286 -6.83 7.30 -14.13
N GLN A 287 -7.04 6.43 -15.11
CA GLN A 287 -8.00 5.33 -15.06
C GLN A 287 -7.79 4.44 -13.83
N ILE A 288 -6.54 4.13 -13.51
CA ILE A 288 -6.23 3.31 -12.33
C ILE A 288 -6.40 4.12 -11.05
N SER A 289 -5.88 5.35 -10.99
CA SER A 289 -5.95 6.18 -9.78
C SER A 289 -7.37 6.61 -9.39
N SER A 290 -8.31 6.65 -10.34
CA SER A 290 -9.71 6.99 -10.06
C SER A 290 -10.46 5.88 -9.34
N ASP A 291 -10.11 4.62 -9.59
CA ASP A 291 -10.69 3.46 -8.91
C ASP A 291 -9.62 2.39 -8.62
N PRO A 292 -8.67 2.67 -7.72
CA PRO A 292 -7.45 1.87 -7.62
C PRO A 292 -7.70 0.49 -7.01
N PHE A 293 -8.75 0.34 -6.20
CA PHE A 293 -9.09 -0.94 -5.57
C PHE A 293 -9.52 -1.99 -6.59
N TYR A 294 -10.21 -1.57 -7.65
CA TYR A 294 -10.53 -2.42 -8.79
C TYR A 294 -9.28 -2.95 -9.51
N TYR A 295 -8.18 -2.20 -9.49
CA TYR A 295 -6.89 -2.59 -10.07
C TYR A 295 -5.92 -3.25 -9.08
N HIS A 296 -6.32 -3.43 -7.82
CA HIS A 296 -5.48 -4.10 -6.82
C HIS A 296 -5.32 -5.61 -7.14
N SER A 297 -4.25 -6.21 -6.61
CA SER A 297 -4.02 -7.66 -6.76
C SER A 297 -5.21 -8.48 -6.26
N ASP A 298 -5.84 -8.04 -5.18
CA ASP A 298 -6.96 -8.71 -4.53
C ASP A 298 -8.33 -8.10 -4.87
N CYS A 299 -8.47 -7.46 -6.03
CA CYS A 299 -9.72 -6.82 -6.50
C CYS A 299 -10.99 -7.66 -6.31
N GLU A 300 -10.98 -8.95 -6.69
CA GLU A 300 -12.15 -9.84 -6.52
C GLU A 300 -12.61 -9.93 -5.06
N TYR A 301 -11.66 -9.99 -4.13
CA TYR A 301 -11.98 -9.96 -2.71
C TYR A 301 -12.46 -8.58 -2.26
N LEU A 302 -11.79 -7.52 -2.72
CA LEU A 302 -11.99 -6.15 -2.25
C LEU A 302 -13.26 -5.49 -2.78
N THR A 303 -13.67 -5.76 -4.02
CA THR A 303 -14.80 -5.07 -4.68
C THR A 303 -15.91 -6.02 -5.14
N LYS A 304 -15.72 -7.34 -4.99
CA LYS A 304 -16.58 -8.39 -5.58
C LYS A 304 -16.68 -8.32 -7.11
N SER A 305 -15.80 -7.59 -7.77
CA SER A 305 -15.76 -7.44 -9.23
C SER A 305 -14.71 -8.36 -9.81
N SER A 306 -14.92 -8.83 -11.04
CA SER A 306 -13.92 -9.63 -11.74
C SER A 306 -12.65 -8.81 -11.97
N ARG A 307 -11.50 -9.49 -11.97
CA ARG A 307 -10.22 -8.81 -12.16
C ARG A 307 -10.16 -8.09 -13.51
N PRO A 308 -9.72 -6.82 -13.57
CA PRO A 308 -9.55 -6.13 -14.84
C PRO A 308 -8.50 -6.81 -15.71
N SER A 309 -8.74 -6.80 -17.02
CA SER A 309 -7.81 -7.29 -18.06
C SER A 309 -6.54 -6.44 -18.18
N VAL A 310 -6.57 -5.22 -17.63
CA VAL A 310 -5.46 -4.27 -17.61
C VAL A 310 -4.29 -4.84 -16.79
N SER A 311 -3.09 -4.81 -17.36
CA SER A 311 -1.87 -5.32 -16.74
C SER A 311 -0.76 -4.29 -16.81
N ASP A 312 0.19 -4.35 -15.88
CA ASP A 312 1.38 -3.47 -15.84
C ASP A 312 2.40 -3.90 -16.90
N LYS A 313 2.00 -3.71 -18.17
CA LYS A 313 2.84 -3.95 -19.33
C LYS A 313 3.97 -2.94 -19.35
N MET A 314 5.12 -3.37 -19.87
CA MET A 314 6.21 -2.44 -20.09
C MET A 314 5.74 -1.41 -21.12
N SER A 315 5.73 -0.14 -20.73
CA SER A 315 5.44 0.95 -21.64
C SER A 315 6.48 0.96 -22.77
N SER A 316 6.05 1.21 -24.01
CA SER A 316 6.90 1.32 -25.21
C SER A 316 7.85 2.52 -25.19
N ILE A 317 7.81 3.31 -24.11
CA ILE A 317 8.68 4.47 -23.87
C ILE A 317 9.54 4.33 -22.61
N PHE A 318 9.52 3.18 -21.93
CA PHE A 318 10.18 3.02 -20.64
C PHE A 318 11.70 3.25 -20.71
N GLY A 319 12.41 2.61 -21.65
CA GLY A 319 13.85 2.78 -21.85
C GLY A 319 14.24 4.22 -22.18
N ARG A 320 13.42 4.93 -22.97
CA ARG A 320 13.66 6.35 -23.29
C ARG A 320 13.44 7.27 -22.10
N LEU A 321 12.46 6.98 -21.26
CA LEU A 321 12.25 7.67 -19.99
C LEU A 321 13.43 7.43 -19.03
N VAL A 322 13.91 6.18 -18.88
CA VAL A 322 15.10 5.89 -18.07
C VAL A 322 16.32 6.66 -18.60
N THR A 323 16.46 6.80 -19.92
CA THR A 323 17.54 7.58 -20.56
C THR A 323 17.45 9.07 -20.21
N TYR A 324 16.24 9.66 -20.23
CA TYR A 324 16.05 11.05 -19.78
C TYR A 324 16.50 11.22 -18.33
N LEU A 325 16.04 10.33 -17.45
CA LEU A 325 16.36 10.40 -16.03
C LEU A 325 17.87 10.26 -15.78
N SER A 326 18.56 9.37 -16.50
CA SER A 326 20.00 9.12 -16.30
C SER A 326 20.88 10.29 -16.74
N VAL A 327 20.43 11.09 -17.70
CA VAL A 327 21.16 12.29 -18.17
C VAL A 327 20.86 13.50 -17.30
N PHE A 328 19.57 13.80 -17.06
CA PHE A 328 19.18 15.06 -16.40
C PHE A 328 19.15 14.97 -14.88
N GLU A 329 18.89 13.79 -14.33
CA GLU A 329 18.71 13.59 -12.88
C GLU A 329 19.44 12.33 -12.39
N PRO A 330 20.76 12.19 -12.61
CA PRO A 330 21.52 10.97 -12.31
C PRO A 330 21.50 10.58 -10.82
N ASN A 331 21.22 11.53 -9.94
CA ASN A 331 21.12 11.35 -8.48
C ASN A 331 19.67 11.16 -7.99
N SER A 332 18.70 10.99 -8.89
CA SER A 332 17.30 10.79 -8.53
C SER A 332 17.13 9.54 -7.66
N GLN A 333 16.36 9.66 -6.58
CA GLN A 333 15.97 8.53 -5.71
C GLN A 333 15.17 7.46 -6.46
N LEU A 334 14.60 7.78 -7.64
CA LEU A 334 13.97 6.78 -8.50
C LEU A 334 14.95 5.66 -8.89
N PHE A 335 16.26 5.91 -8.91
CA PHE A 335 17.24 4.86 -9.18
C PHE A 335 17.36 3.82 -8.05
N ASP A 336 16.66 3.98 -6.92
CA ASP A 336 16.50 2.93 -5.92
C ASP A 336 15.61 1.78 -6.43
N TYR A 337 14.78 2.02 -7.47
CA TYR A 337 13.99 0.97 -8.10
C TYR A 337 14.87 0.01 -8.92
N PRO A 338 14.81 -1.32 -8.67
CA PRO A 338 15.56 -2.32 -9.45
C PRO A 338 15.25 -2.35 -10.95
N GLN A 339 14.10 -1.78 -11.33
CA GLN A 339 13.70 -1.55 -12.71
C GLN A 339 14.60 -0.51 -13.39
N LEU A 340 15.05 0.52 -12.68
CA LEU A 340 15.86 1.59 -13.27
C LEU A 340 17.37 1.34 -13.15
N LYS A 341 17.83 0.73 -12.05
CA LYS A 341 19.25 0.50 -11.77
C LYS A 341 19.48 -0.86 -11.12
N MET A 342 20.53 -1.56 -11.53
CA MET A 342 20.95 -2.83 -10.93
C MET A 342 22.48 -2.89 -10.90
N ASN A 343 23.05 -3.28 -9.76
CA ASN A 343 24.50 -3.37 -9.55
C ASN A 343 25.25 -2.06 -9.91
N GLY A 344 24.68 -0.92 -9.52
CA GLY A 344 25.27 0.39 -9.80
C GLY A 344 25.10 0.89 -11.24
N ARG A 345 24.53 0.10 -12.15
CA ARG A 345 24.35 0.44 -13.56
C ARG A 345 22.89 0.68 -13.90
N THR A 346 22.64 1.75 -14.66
CA THR A 346 21.30 2.05 -15.17
C THR A 346 20.90 1.04 -16.24
N ARG A 347 19.59 0.76 -16.35
CA ARG A 347 19.05 -0.33 -17.16
C ARG A 347 18.46 0.12 -18.49
N GLU A 348 18.62 1.39 -18.89
CA GLU A 348 17.99 1.93 -20.10
C GLU A 348 18.25 1.06 -21.34
N GLN A 349 19.46 0.53 -21.50
CA GLN A 349 19.86 -0.29 -22.65
C GLN A 349 19.25 -1.71 -22.67
N HIS A 350 18.67 -2.15 -21.55
CA HIS A 350 17.99 -3.45 -21.47
C HIS A 350 16.54 -3.38 -21.96
N TYR A 351 16.04 -2.18 -22.24
CA TYR A 351 14.69 -1.97 -22.74
C TYR A 351 14.67 -1.86 -24.26
N VAL A 352 13.66 -2.46 -24.88
CA VAL A 352 13.53 -2.58 -26.35
C VAL A 352 13.43 -1.22 -27.03
N ASP A 353 12.85 -0.24 -26.35
CA ASP A 353 12.66 1.12 -26.87
C ASP A 353 13.89 2.03 -26.68
N TYR A 354 15.00 1.52 -26.12
CA TYR A 354 16.23 2.29 -26.00
C TYR A 354 16.72 2.82 -27.36
N SER A 355 16.99 4.13 -27.40
CA SER A 355 17.50 4.80 -28.60
C SER A 355 18.83 5.48 -28.32
N LYS A 356 19.88 5.04 -29.00
CA LYS A 356 21.20 5.71 -29.00
C LYS A 356 21.09 7.15 -29.50
N ASN A 357 20.19 7.42 -30.44
CA ASN A 357 19.97 8.76 -30.95
C ASN A 357 19.29 9.65 -29.89
N TRP A 358 18.27 9.13 -29.21
CA TRP A 358 17.61 9.84 -28.11
C TRP A 358 18.59 10.21 -26.99
N LYS A 359 19.45 9.27 -26.60
CA LYS A 359 20.53 9.54 -25.64
C LYS A 359 21.43 10.69 -26.09
N LYS A 360 21.86 10.67 -27.37
CA LYS A 360 22.70 11.73 -27.94
C LYS A 360 22.00 13.10 -27.97
N ILE A 361 20.71 13.13 -28.27
CA ILE A 361 19.88 14.34 -28.21
C ILE A 361 19.89 14.90 -26.79
N LEU A 362 19.57 14.07 -25.79
CA LEU A 362 19.54 14.47 -24.39
C LEU A 362 20.90 15.00 -23.89
N GLU A 363 21.99 14.30 -24.19
CA GLU A 363 23.35 14.72 -23.83
C GLU A 363 23.73 16.05 -24.49
N THR A 364 23.29 16.28 -25.73
CA THR A 364 23.51 17.54 -26.44
C THR A 364 22.72 18.68 -25.81
N ILE A 365 21.43 18.46 -25.50
CA ILE A 365 20.60 19.46 -24.80
C ILE A 365 21.22 19.78 -23.44
N TYR A 366 21.59 18.77 -22.66
CA TYR A 366 22.22 18.96 -21.36
C TYR A 366 23.49 19.81 -21.50
N THR A 367 24.37 19.49 -22.45
CA THR A 367 25.61 20.25 -22.68
C THR A 367 25.32 21.71 -23.04
N GLU A 368 24.39 21.98 -23.95
CA GLU A 368 24.07 23.37 -24.34
C GLU A 368 23.36 24.16 -23.24
N LEU A 369 22.63 23.52 -22.33
CA LEU A 369 22.01 24.19 -21.17
C LEU A 369 23.03 24.61 -20.12
N TYR A 370 24.06 23.79 -19.87
CA TYR A 370 25.05 24.05 -18.80
C TYR A 370 26.37 24.65 -19.32
N MET A 371 26.68 24.46 -20.60
CA MET A 371 27.88 24.98 -21.28
C MET A 371 27.49 25.47 -22.69
N PRO A 372 26.74 26.58 -22.79
CA PRO A 372 26.18 27.04 -24.06
C PRO A 372 27.28 27.43 -25.04
N SER A 373 27.19 26.91 -26.26
CA SER A 373 28.11 27.24 -27.37
C SER A 373 27.84 28.62 -27.99
N GLY A 374 26.75 29.27 -27.61
CA GLY A 374 26.25 30.53 -28.21
C GLY A 374 25.46 30.32 -29.52
N SER A 375 25.37 29.08 -30.01
CA SER A 375 24.51 28.72 -31.15
C SER A 375 23.09 28.41 -30.71
N HIS A 376 22.11 28.56 -31.59
CA HIS A 376 20.74 28.17 -31.30
C HIS A 376 20.65 26.64 -31.10
N LEU A 377 19.94 26.17 -30.07
CA LEU A 377 19.89 24.75 -29.70
C LEU A 377 19.49 23.84 -30.87
N LEU A 378 18.51 24.27 -31.67
CA LEU A 378 18.08 23.53 -32.87
C LEU A 378 19.22 23.33 -33.87
N ASP A 379 20.10 24.31 -34.06
CA ASP A 379 21.19 24.21 -35.04
C ASP A 379 22.27 23.24 -34.55
N VAL A 380 22.59 23.29 -33.26
CA VAL A 380 23.50 22.34 -32.63
C VAL A 380 22.94 20.92 -32.75
N LEU A 381 21.66 20.73 -32.47
CA LEU A 381 21.00 19.43 -32.60
C LEU A 381 20.96 18.94 -34.04
N ARG A 382 20.69 19.81 -35.03
CA ARG A 382 20.71 19.43 -36.46
C ARG A 382 22.11 19.01 -36.91
N SER A 383 23.15 19.66 -36.40
CA SER A 383 24.53 19.33 -36.75
C SER A 383 25.04 18.03 -36.11
N ARG A 384 24.57 17.71 -34.89
CA ARG A 384 25.13 16.60 -34.08
C ARG A 384 24.23 15.37 -34.02
N CYS A 385 22.92 15.52 -34.18
CA CYS A 385 21.93 14.47 -33.93
C CYS A 385 21.08 14.19 -35.18
N LYS A 386 20.45 13.01 -35.23
CA LYS A 386 19.42 12.75 -36.24
C LYS A 386 18.10 13.29 -35.71
N ILE A 387 17.75 14.51 -36.10
CA ILE A 387 16.45 15.12 -35.83
C ILE A 387 15.73 15.40 -37.15
N ALA A 388 14.40 15.36 -37.15
CA ALA A 388 13.62 15.66 -38.35
C ALA A 388 13.90 17.09 -38.85
N GLU A 389 13.95 17.28 -40.17
CA GLU A 389 14.25 18.59 -40.79
C GLU A 389 13.22 19.66 -40.38
N ASN A 390 11.96 19.24 -40.24
CA ASN A 390 10.87 20.03 -39.69
C ASN A 390 10.57 19.52 -38.27
N ILE A 391 11.08 20.21 -37.24
CA ILE A 391 10.51 20.14 -35.90
C ILE A 391 9.38 21.18 -35.84
N PRO A 392 8.19 20.82 -36.33
CA PRO A 392 7.01 21.04 -35.54
C PRO A 392 6.49 19.64 -35.25
N GLN A 393 6.99 19.03 -34.18
CA GLN A 393 6.29 17.87 -33.64
C GLN A 393 4.89 18.35 -33.27
N ASN A 394 3.93 18.05 -34.15
CA ASN A 394 2.49 18.21 -34.02
C ASN A 394 2.12 19.08 -32.81
N GLU A 395 2.17 20.42 -32.95
CA GLU A 395 1.96 21.35 -31.83
C GLU A 395 0.65 21.08 -31.09
N GLU A 396 -0.34 20.57 -31.83
CA GLU A 396 -1.61 20.09 -31.29
C GLU A 396 -1.43 18.90 -30.35
N LEU A 397 -0.68 17.88 -30.76
CA LEU A 397 -0.39 16.70 -29.93
C LEU A 397 0.52 17.04 -28.74
N LEU A 398 1.47 17.95 -28.91
CA LEU A 398 2.29 18.44 -27.80
C LEU A 398 1.43 19.18 -26.78
N ARG A 399 0.49 20.01 -27.26
CA ARG A 399 -0.48 20.72 -26.42
C ARG A 399 -1.43 19.75 -25.73
N GLU A 400 -1.90 18.71 -26.42
CA GLU A 400 -2.69 17.63 -25.83
C GLU A 400 -1.91 16.95 -24.70
N CYS A 401 -0.64 16.58 -24.96
CA CYS A 401 0.23 15.99 -23.95
C CYS A 401 0.38 16.92 -22.72
N TRP A 402 0.64 18.21 -22.94
CA TRP A 402 0.72 19.18 -21.85
C TRP A 402 -0.58 19.31 -21.06
N ASN A 403 -1.73 19.32 -21.73
CA ASN A 403 -3.03 19.36 -21.08
C ASN A 403 -3.26 18.12 -20.22
N GLU A 404 -2.92 16.94 -20.72
CA GLU A 404 -3.02 15.67 -19.99
C GLU A 404 -2.11 15.62 -18.75
N TYR A 405 -0.92 16.22 -18.82
CA TYR A 405 -0.01 16.30 -17.68
C TYR A 405 -0.22 17.53 -16.80
N GLY A 406 -1.17 18.42 -17.14
CA GLY A 406 -1.46 19.64 -16.38
C GLY A 406 -0.31 20.65 -16.39
N VAL A 407 0.37 20.80 -17.53
CA VAL A 407 1.40 21.83 -17.71
C VAL A 407 0.74 23.17 -17.99
N ASN A 408 0.93 24.12 -17.07
CA ASN A 408 0.37 25.47 -17.15
C ASN A 408 0.69 26.14 -18.50
N SER A 409 -0.30 26.78 -19.13
CA SER A 409 -0.15 27.53 -20.38
C SER A 409 0.96 28.58 -20.31
N ASN A 410 1.25 29.13 -19.13
CA ASN A 410 2.35 30.08 -18.94
C ASN A 410 3.75 29.45 -19.01
N ALA A 411 3.88 28.14 -18.74
CA ALA A 411 5.15 27.43 -18.82
C ALA A 411 5.47 26.95 -20.25
N GLN A 412 4.46 26.76 -21.09
CA GLN A 412 4.61 26.23 -22.46
C GLN A 412 5.53 27.09 -23.35
N PRO A 413 5.40 28.44 -23.37
CA PRO A 413 6.31 29.29 -24.15
C PRO A 413 7.76 29.26 -23.65
N MET A 414 7.98 28.98 -22.36
CA MET A 414 9.33 28.86 -21.80
C MET A 414 9.98 27.54 -22.17
N ILE A 415 9.20 26.48 -22.38
CA ILE A 415 9.69 25.16 -22.81
C ILE A 415 10.04 25.16 -24.31
N LEU A 416 9.38 26.02 -25.10
CA LEU A 416 9.61 26.18 -26.54
C LEU A 416 10.76 27.15 -26.89
N ARG A 417 11.27 27.90 -25.91
CA ARG A 417 12.45 28.78 -26.05
C ARG A 417 13.71 28.02 -25.72
#